data_AF-A0A7G7KNB9-F1
#
_entry.id   AF-A0A7G7KNB9-F1
#
_cell.length_a   1.000
_cell.length_b   1.000
_cell.length_c   1.000
_cell.angle_alpha   90.00
_cell.angle_beta   90.00
_cell.angle_gamma   90.00
#
_symmetry.space_group_name_H-M   'P 1'
#
loop_
_entity.id
_entity.type
_entity.pdbx_description
1 polymer ?
#
loop_
_entity_poly.entity_id
_entity_poly.type
_entity_poly.pdbx_seq_one_letter_code
_entity_poly.pdbx_strand_id
1 'polypeptide(L)' 'MGALTNPSPTSQRWIVRYRGFVLIPQKDLSWMVRPERSPMKLLPFRAPASSVEDVKALIDWRLGQNAD' A
#
# COMPACT_ATOMS: atom_id res chain seq x y z
N MET A 1 23.21 37.02 2.68
CA MET A 1 23.64 35.91 1.80
C MET A 1 23.45 34.60 2.56
N GLY A 2 22.82 33.58 1.97
CA GLY A 2 22.67 32.24 2.55
C GLY A 2 21.27 31.67 2.31
N ALA A 3 21.20 30.57 1.57
CA ALA A 3 20.08 30.16 0.73
C ALA A 3 18.88 29.50 1.45
N LEU A 4 17.73 29.65 0.81
CA LEU A 4 16.46 28.96 1.04
C LEU A 4 16.63 27.43 1.04
N THR A 5 16.38 26.76 2.16
CA THR A 5 16.03 25.33 2.14
C THR A 5 14.53 25.21 2.30
N ASN A 6 13.85 25.31 1.16
CA ASN A 6 12.45 25.00 1.00
C ASN A 6 12.21 23.59 1.59
N PRO A 7 11.34 23.40 2.61
CA PRO A 7 10.86 22.06 2.89
C PRO A 7 10.01 21.69 1.68
N SER A 8 10.59 20.98 0.72
CA SER A 8 9.83 20.25 -0.29
C SER A 8 8.68 19.57 0.46
N PRO A 9 7.41 19.72 0.05
CA PRO A 9 6.36 18.89 0.62
C PRO A 9 6.72 17.47 0.23
N THR A 10 7.47 16.79 1.10
CA THR A 10 7.67 15.36 1.04
C THR A 10 6.26 14.82 1.04
N SER A 11 5.77 14.40 -0.14
CA SER A 11 4.48 13.75 -0.26
C SER A 11 4.43 12.75 0.87
N GLN A 12 3.65 13.06 1.89
CA GLN A 12 3.57 12.28 3.09
C GLN A 12 2.92 11.00 2.61
N ARG A 13 3.75 10.00 2.32
CA ARG A 13 3.33 8.77 1.66
C ARG A 13 2.73 7.94 2.79
N TRP A 14 1.44 8.15 3.05
CA TRP A 14 0.75 7.52 4.16
C TRP A 14 0.71 6.03 3.90
N ILE A 15 1.48 5.28 4.69
CA ILE A 15 1.52 3.83 4.62
C ILE A 15 0.36 3.31 5.46
N VAL A 16 -0.52 2.50 4.86
CA VAL A 16 -1.63 1.88 5.58
C VAL A 16 -1.28 0.42 5.87
N ARG A 17 -1.53 -0.03 7.10
CA ARG A 17 -1.34 -1.43 7.51
C ARG A 17 -2.69 -2.13 7.61
N TYR A 18 -2.79 -3.33 7.06
CA TYR A 18 -4.03 -4.10 7.08
C TYR A 18 -3.78 -5.61 6.97
N ARG A 19 -4.24 -6.39 7.95
CA ARG A 19 -4.16 -7.87 7.98
C ARG A 19 -2.77 -8.45 7.65
N GLY A 20 -1.72 -7.79 8.13
CA GLY A 20 -0.32 -8.18 7.85
C GLY A 20 0.21 -7.72 6.50
N PHE A 21 -0.53 -6.88 5.77
CA PHE A 21 -0.08 -6.22 4.54
C PHE A 21 0.17 -4.73 4.76
N VAL A 22 1.17 -4.23 4.05
CA VAL A 22 1.50 -2.82 3.86
C VAL A 22 0.92 -2.35 2.54
N LEU A 23 0.11 -1.32 2.60
CA LEU A 23 -0.51 -0.63 1.48
C LEU A 23 0.25 0.69 1.26
N ILE A 24 0.89 0.82 0.10
CA ILE A 24 1.75 1.96 -0.21
C ILE A 24 1.18 2.70 -1.41
N PRO A 25 0.64 3.93 -1.23
CA PRO A 25 0.11 4.70 -2.34
C PRO A 25 1.21 5.09 -3.32
N GLN A 26 0.97 4.87 -4.60
CA GLN A 26 1.85 5.20 -5.71
C GLN A 26 1.49 6.58 -6.28
N LYS A 27 2.41 7.16 -7.06
CA LYS A 27 2.18 8.45 -7.72
C LYS A 27 1.06 8.41 -8.77
N ASP A 28 0.82 7.22 -9.31
CA ASP A 28 -0.21 6.91 -10.30
C ASP A 28 -1.58 6.59 -9.66
N LEU A 29 -1.79 7.01 -8.40
CA LEU A 29 -3.00 6.71 -7.60
C LEU A 29 -3.25 5.22 -7.30
N SER A 30 -2.47 4.31 -7.91
CA SER A 30 -2.48 2.87 -7.60
C SER A 30 -1.87 2.55 -6.22
N TRP A 31 -2.12 1.35 -5.73
CA TRP A 31 -1.60 0.89 -4.44
C TRP A 31 -0.66 -0.30 -4.62
N MET A 32 0.51 -0.23 -3.98
CA MET A 32 1.40 -1.38 -3.86
C MET A 32 1.09 -2.10 -2.56
N VAL A 33 0.63 -3.34 -2.67
CA VAL A 33 0.27 -4.20 -1.53
C VAL A 33 1.39 -5.20 -1.32
N ARG A 34 2.03 -5.16 -0.15
CA ARG A 34 3.14 -6.05 0.19
C ARG A 34 2.89 -6.71 1.54
N PRO A 35 3.21 -8.00 1.72
CA PRO A 35 3.17 -8.60 3.05
C PRO A 35 4.24 -7.96 3.95
N GLU A 36 3.91 -7.76 5.24
CA GLU A 36 4.84 -7.27 6.26
C GLU A 36 5.86 -8.31 6.69
N ARG A 37 5.49 -9.60 6.60
CA ARG A 37 6.28 -10.74 7.09
C ARG A 37 6.39 -11.76 5.97
N SER A 38 7.57 -12.36 5.80
CA SER A 38 7.78 -13.47 4.86
C SER A 38 7.80 -14.79 5.64
N PRO A 39 7.19 -15.89 5.18
CA PRO A 39 6.38 -16.06 3.97
C PRO A 39 4.87 -15.99 4.29
N MET A 40 4.19 -14.92 3.89
CA MET A 40 2.72 -14.87 3.93
C MET A 40 2.13 -15.56 2.69
N LYS A 41 0.93 -16.13 2.85
CA LYS A 41 0.17 -16.87 1.82
C LYS A 41 -0.03 -16.12 0.49
N LEU A 42 0.11 -14.79 0.47
CA LEU A 42 -0.06 -13.96 -0.72
C LEU A 42 1.21 -13.21 -1.08
N LEU A 43 1.62 -13.36 -2.34
CA LEU A 43 2.67 -12.57 -2.95
C LEU A 43 2.28 -11.09 -3.06
N PRO A 44 3.27 -10.18 -3.10
CA PRO A 44 3.01 -8.77 -3.33
C PRO A 44 2.30 -8.55 -4.67
N PHE A 45 1.31 -7.65 -4.68
CA PHE A 45 0.54 -7.32 -5.88
C PHE A 45 0.18 -5.83 -5.91
N ARG A 46 -0.25 -5.36 -7.08
CA ARG A 46 -0.70 -3.99 -7.28
C ARG A 46 -2.22 -3.94 -7.33
N ALA A 47 -2.82 -3.05 -6.55
CA ALA A 47 -4.22 -2.70 -6.69
C ALA A 47 -4.34 -1.42 -7.54
N PRO A 48 -5.41 -1.30 -8.35
CA PRO A 48 -5.63 -0.15 -9.22
C PRO A 48 -5.84 1.15 -8.43
N ALA A 49 -6.06 2.25 -9.15
CA ALA A 49 -6.43 3.52 -8.56
C ALA A 49 -7.82 3.43 -7.92
N SER A 50 -7.85 3.10 -6.63
CA SER A 50 -9.06 2.89 -5.82
C SER A 50 -8.90 3.52 -4.44
N SER A 51 -10.02 3.64 -3.71
CA SER A 51 -10.02 3.99 -2.29
C SER A 51 -9.35 2.91 -1.45
N VAL A 52 -8.81 3.28 -0.29
CA VAL A 52 -8.16 2.33 0.63
C VAL A 52 -9.09 1.19 1.07
N GLU A 53 -10.40 1.45 1.18
CA GLU A 53 -11.42 0.46 1.52
C GLU A 53 -11.57 -0.62 0.46
N ASP A 54 -11.54 -0.23 -0.82
CA ASP A 54 -11.59 -1.14 -1.96
C ASP A 54 -10.34 -2.03 -1.98
N VAL A 55 -9.17 -1.47 -1.69
CA VAL A 55 -7.92 -2.25 -1.58
C VAL A 55 -7.99 -3.24 -0.41
N LYS A 56 -8.59 -2.86 0.72
CA LYS A 56 -8.82 -3.78 1.85
C LYS A 56 -9.75 -4.93 1.45
N ALA A 57 -10.84 -4.64 0.74
CA ALA A 57 -11.77 -5.67 0.25
C ALA A 57 -11.08 -6.62 -0.75
N LEU A 58 -10.22 -6.09 -1.63
CA LEU A 58 -9.43 -6.91 -2.55
C LEU A 58 -8.46 -7.85 -1.81
N ILE A 59 -7.83 -7.37 -0.74
CA ILE A 59 -6.98 -8.20 0.13
C ILE A 59 -7.81 -9.29 0.80
N ASP A 60 -8.98 -8.95 1.35
CA ASP A 60 -9.88 -9.93 1.98
C ASP A 60 -10.29 -11.04 1.01
N TRP A 61 -10.75 -10.67 -0.18
CA TRP A 61 -11.12 -11.62 -1.24
C TRP A 61 -9.94 -12.53 -1.63
N ARG A 62 -8.74 -11.96 -1.83
CA ARG A 62 -7.55 -12.77 -2.14
C ARG A 62 -7.16 -13.69 -1.00
N LEU A 63 -7.29 -13.25 0.26
CA LEU A 63 -7.01 -14.09 1.41
C LEU A 63 -8.01 -15.24 1.53
N GLY A 64 -9.29 -14.98 1.26
CA GLY A 64 -10.34 -16.01 1.20
C GLY A 64 -10.08 -17.06 0.12
N GLN A 65 -9.58 -16.65 -1.05
CA GLN A 65 -9.22 -17.56 -2.14
C GLN A 65 -8.00 -18.46 -1.84
N ASN A 66 -7.17 -18.13 -0.83
CA ASN A 66 -6.00 -18.93 -0.41
C ASN A 66 -6.21 -19.64 0.94
N ALA A 67 -7.48 -19.73 1.39
CA ALA A 67 -7.87 -20.41 2.61
C ALA A 67 -8.40 -21.83 2.37
N ASP A 68 -8.62 -22.22 1.11
CA ASP A 68 -8.89 -23.59 0.63
C ASP A 68 -7.58 -24.24 0.18
#